data_AF-B7GLE6-F1
#
_entry.id   AF-B7GLE6-F1
#
_cell.length_a   1.000
_cell.length_b   1.000
_cell.length_c   1.000
_cell.angle_alpha   90.00
_cell.angle_beta   90.00
_cell.angle_gamma   90.00
#
_symmetry.space_group_name_H-M   'P 1'
#
loop_
_entity.id
_entity.type
_entity.pdbx_description
1 polymer ?
#
loop_
_entity_poly.entity_id
_entity_poly.type
_entity_poly.pdbx_seq_one_letter_code
_entity_poly.pdbx_strand_id
1 'polypeptide(L)' 'MRFPIAQLHERDIAEVQQFERKLREQTGEDIILIAYKKERAGGERS' A
#
# COMPACT_ATOMS: atom_id res chain seq x y z
N MET A 1 7.03 16.73 -5.17
CA MET A 1 5.73 16.02 -5.28
C MET A 1 5.42 15.39 -3.95
N ARG A 2 4.23 15.62 -3.38
CA ARG A 2 3.80 15.06 -2.10
C ARG A 2 2.69 14.05 -2.40
N PHE A 3 3.01 12.77 -2.36
CA PHE A 3 2.03 11.72 -2.59
C PHE A 3 1.24 11.50 -1.28
N PRO A 4 -0.09 11.47 -1.32
CA PRO A 4 -0.89 11.15 -0.15
C PRO A 4 -0.57 9.73 0.29
N ILE A 5 -0.11 9.56 1.53
CA ILE A 5 0.14 8.26 2.14
C ILE A 5 -1.09 7.92 2.97
N ALA A 6 -1.90 6.97 2.49
CA ALA A 6 -3.01 6.42 3.27
C ALA A 6 -2.47 5.52 4.38
N GLN A 7 -3.04 5.62 5.58
CA GLN A 7 -2.80 4.64 6.64
C GLN A 7 -3.72 3.45 6.38
N LEU A 8 -3.15 2.32 6.02
CA LEU A 8 -3.89 1.10 5.71
C LEU A 8 -3.76 0.11 6.87
N HIS A 9 -4.90 -0.41 7.32
CA HIS A 9 -4.97 -1.62 8.15
C HIS A 9 -4.95 -2.87 7.26
N GLU A 10 -4.73 -4.04 7.85
CA GLU A 10 -4.64 -5.31 7.09
C GLU A 10 -5.85 -5.58 6.20
N ARG A 11 -7.06 -5.19 6.66
CA ARG A 11 -8.29 -5.31 5.88
C ARG A 11 -8.28 -4.43 4.62
N ASP A 12 -7.69 -3.25 4.72
CA ASP A 12 -7.62 -2.28 3.63
C ASP A 12 -6.62 -2.73 2.55
N ILE A 13 -5.60 -3.52 2.93
CA ILE A 13 -4.64 -4.10 1.96
C ILE A 13 -5.35 -5.06 1.00
N ALA A 14 -6.24 -5.91 1.51
CA ALA A 14 -6.99 -6.86 0.68
C ALA A 14 -7.91 -6.14 -0.30
N GLU A 15 -8.53 -5.03 0.13
CA GLU A 15 -9.40 -4.21 -0.71
C GLU A 15 -8.61 -3.49 -1.82
N VAL A 16 -7.45 -2.92 -1.48
CA VAL A 16 -6.54 -2.28 -2.45
C VAL A 16 -6.07 -3.26 -3.52
N GLN A 17 -5.80 -4.52 -3.16
CA GLN A 17 -5.47 -5.58 -4.12
C GLN A 17 -6.65 -5.99 -5.01
N GLN A 18 -7.89 -5.83 -4.54
CA GLN A 18 -9.07 -6.06 -5.39
C GLN A 18 -9.27 -4.91 -6.37
N PHE A 19 -9.04 -3.66 -5.95
CA PHE A 19 -9.11 -2.51 -6.84
C PHE A 19 -8.06 -2.56 -7.94
N GLU A 20 -6.83 -2.93 -7.59
CA GLU A 20 -5.73 -3.13 -8.54
C GLU A 20 -6.15 -4.10 -9.66
N ARG A 21 -6.67 -5.28 -9.30
CA ARG A 21 -7.14 -6.27 -10.27
C ARG A 21 -8.24 -5.73 -11.19
N LYS A 22 -9.25 -5.08 -10.62
CA LYS A 22 -10.35 -4.49 -11.41
C LYS A 22 -9.84 -3.42 -12.37
N LEU A 23 -8.94 -2.55 -11.93
CA LEU A 23 -8.37 -1.50 -12.76
C LEU A 23 -7.51 -2.09 -13.88
N ARG A 24 -6.67 -3.08 -13.59
CA ARG A 24 -5.88 -3.79 -14.60
C ARG A 24 -6.76 -4.45 -15.65
N GLU A 25 -7.84 -5.11 -15.25
CA GLU A 25 -8.81 -5.73 -16.17
C GLU A 25 -9.51 -4.68 -17.06
N GLN A 26 -9.75 -3.47 -16.55
CA GLN A 26 -10.43 -2.40 -17.27
C GLN A 26 -9.52 -1.61 -18.20
N THR A 27 -8.29 -1.34 -17.80
CA THR A 27 -7.38 -0.44 -18.53
C THR A 27 -6.31 -1.18 -19.33
N GLY A 28 -6.00 -2.43 -18.97
CA GLY A 28 -4.87 -3.17 -19.51
C GLY A 28 -3.51 -2.58 -19.10
N GLU A 29 -3.48 -1.65 -18.16
CA GLU A 29 -2.26 -1.01 -17.68
C GLU A 29 -1.65 -1.76 -16.51
N ASP A 30 -0.31 -1.71 -16.41
CA ASP A 30 0.43 -2.24 -15.26
C ASP A 30 0.32 -1.28 -14.07
N ILE A 31 -0.22 -1.78 -12.96
CA ILE A 31 -0.42 -1.01 -11.72
C ILE A 31 0.53 -1.54 -10.64
N ILE A 32 1.38 -0.65 -10.12
CA ILE A 32 2.37 -0.99 -9.09
C ILE A 32 1.88 -0.50 -7.74
N LEU A 33 1.63 -1.44 -6.81
CA LEU A 33 1.32 -1.15 -5.42
C LEU A 33 2.59 -1.19 -4.57
N ILE A 34 2.88 -0.10 -3.85
CA ILE A 34 4.02 -0.02 -2.92
C ILE A 34 3.48 0.19 -1.50
N ALA A 35 3.71 -0.78 -0.63
CA ALA A 35 3.34 -0.70 0.79
C ALA A 35 4.59 -0.64 1.67
N TYR A 36 4.58 0.24 2.67
CA TYR A 36 5.67 0.39 3.63
C TYR A 36 5.16 0.01 5.02
N LYS A 37 5.80 -0.98 5.64
CA LYS A 37 5.58 -1.25 7.06
C LYS A 37 6.43 -0.27 7.86
N LYS A 38 5.80 0.54 8.70
CA LYS A 38 6.52 1.40 9.63
C LYS A 38 7.07 0.51 10.75
N GLU A 39 8.31 0.07 10.65
CA GLU A 39 8.99 -0.52 11.79
C GLU A 39 9.13 0.55 12.86
N ARG A 40 8.66 0.26 14.08
CA ARG A 40 9.04 1.08 15.23
C ARG A 40 10.55 0.94 15.33
N ALA A 41 11.28 2.05 15.27
CA ALA A 41 12.70 2.07 15.58
C ALA A 41 12.88 1.54 17.01
N GLY A 42 13.13 0.23 17.14
CA GLY A 42 13.64 -0.38 18.35
C GLY A 42 15.10 0.03 18.46
N GLY A 43 15.32 1.20 19.06
CA GLY A 43 16.63 1.85 19.08
C GLY A 43 16.80 2.81 20.25
N GLU A 44 16.37 2.43 21.45
CA GLU A 44 17.02 2.92 22.66
C GLU A 44 17.75 1.74 23.30
N ARG A 45 19.07 1.74 23.12
CA ARG A 45 20.00 1.05 24.01
C ARG A 45 19.85 1.69 25.39
N SER A 46 19.59 0.91 26.42
CA SER A 46 20.00 1.16 27.82
C SER A 46 19.93 -0.15 28.59
#